data_AF-A0A7K0CSC8-F1
#
_entry.id   AF-A0A7K0CSC8-F1
#
_cell.length_a   1.000
_cell.length_b   1.000
_cell.length_c   1.000
_cell.angle_alpha   90.00
_cell.angle_beta   90.00
_cell.angle_gamma   90.00
#
_symmetry.space_group_name_H-M   'P 1'
#
loop_
_entity.id
_entity.type
_entity.pdbx_description
1 polymer ?
#
loop_
_entity_poly.entity_id
_entity_poly.type
_entity_poly.pdbx_seq_one_letter_code
_entity_poly.pdbx_strand_id
1 'polypeptide(L)'
;MSAVLRAAGWEPGRDRRRDALGAVARTVSLVPRTGSGDGWTSFPAAQAALREFHGLDVPAAEPGAQVPATGCTVDPALAAHSFHTLGELGTALGVRLFPFGATGNGGRLAVDEEGRLLGVNQGGWWLYGDTVRAGLEHLATGVTPVPLRPRRHTWRLARVPGADTATDVAQTAMVLVYVLHKAAVYDTVTVHGRTTTLHGLGAPVLDEDIPLHGSLEDSAGALAARATTDAGLEVALTPLAPPGAPRPLAEVSATVTGGGHRSRDHVTVTLTTGAGACVGAAARAVDAAVAEVEAYAGRRG
;
A
#
# COMPACT_ATOMS: atom_id res chain seq x y z
N MET A 1 -17.61 -6.45 -24.21
CA MET A 1 -16.79 -7.51 -24.85
C MET A 1 -15.63 -6.84 -25.56
N SER A 2 -14.37 -7.14 -25.23
CA SER A 2 -13.22 -6.43 -25.80
C SER A 2 -12.90 -6.85 -27.23
N ALA A 3 -13.10 -5.92 -28.17
CA ALA A 3 -12.75 -6.10 -29.57
C ALA A 3 -11.22 -6.20 -29.78
N VAL A 4 -10.43 -5.51 -28.95
CA VAL A 4 -8.96 -5.44 -29.11
C VAL A 4 -8.30 -6.76 -28.75
N LEU A 5 -8.73 -7.43 -27.68
CA LEU A 5 -8.20 -8.76 -27.35
C LEU A 5 -8.59 -9.81 -28.40
N ARG A 6 -9.81 -9.71 -28.96
CA ARG A 6 -10.23 -10.58 -30.07
C ARG A 6 -9.39 -10.37 -31.32
N ALA A 7 -9.04 -9.12 -31.65
CA ALA A 7 -8.13 -8.81 -32.75
C ALA A 7 -6.73 -9.41 -32.53
N ALA A 8 -6.27 -9.50 -31.27
CA ALA A 8 -5.04 -10.20 -30.89
C ALA A 8 -5.17 -11.75 -30.87
N GLY A 9 -6.31 -12.31 -31.28
CA GLY A 9 -6.55 -13.76 -31.33
C GLY A 9 -6.96 -14.38 -29.99
N TRP A 10 -7.43 -13.59 -29.02
CA TRP A 10 -8.05 -14.11 -27.80
C TRP A 10 -9.55 -14.38 -28.00
N GLU A 11 -10.02 -15.47 -27.41
CA GLU A 11 -11.45 -15.79 -27.31
C GLU A 11 -11.80 -16.24 -25.88
N PRO A 12 -13.02 -15.97 -25.40
CA PRO A 12 -13.46 -16.45 -24.09
C PRO A 12 -13.38 -17.97 -24.00
N GLY A 13 -12.77 -18.49 -22.93
CA GLY A 13 -12.57 -19.93 -22.75
C GLY A 13 -11.34 -20.51 -23.43
N ARG A 14 -10.49 -19.68 -24.05
CA ARG A 14 -9.17 -20.09 -24.56
C ARG A 14 -8.37 -20.81 -23.47
N ASP A 15 -7.82 -21.98 -23.81
CA ASP A 15 -6.98 -22.78 -22.90
C ASP A 15 -5.72 -23.27 -23.62
N ARG A 16 -4.59 -22.65 -23.31
CA ARG A 16 -3.24 -22.97 -23.81
C ARG A 16 -2.45 -23.78 -22.80
N ARG A 17 -3.07 -24.75 -22.12
CA ARG A 17 -2.46 -25.53 -21.02
C ARG A 17 -1.03 -26.00 -21.28
N ARG A 18 -0.77 -26.63 -22.44
CA ARG A 18 0.56 -27.17 -22.75
C ARG A 18 1.60 -26.04 -22.89
N ASP A 19 1.28 -25.00 -23.65
CA ASP A 19 2.18 -23.88 -23.91
C ASP A 19 2.44 -23.10 -22.62
N ALA A 20 1.38 -22.83 -21.84
CA ALA A 20 1.45 -22.15 -20.55
C ALA A 20 2.31 -22.92 -19.54
N LEU A 21 2.14 -24.23 -19.43
CA LEU A 21 2.97 -25.06 -18.55
C LEU A 21 4.45 -25.03 -18.97
N GLY A 22 4.72 -25.09 -20.27
CA GLY A 22 6.07 -24.93 -20.81
C GLY A 22 6.67 -23.57 -20.50
N ALA A 23 5.89 -22.49 -20.62
CA ALA A 23 6.33 -21.13 -20.31
C ALA A 23 6.62 -20.95 -18.81
N VAL A 24 5.78 -21.49 -17.93
CA VAL A 24 6.01 -21.51 -16.48
C VAL A 24 7.31 -22.24 -16.17
N ALA A 25 7.49 -23.46 -16.68
CA ALA A 25 8.70 -24.26 -16.43
C ALA A 25 9.96 -23.51 -16.89
N ARG A 26 9.95 -22.94 -18.10
CA ARG A 26 11.06 -22.12 -18.60
C ARG A 26 11.34 -20.92 -17.69
N THR A 27 10.32 -20.16 -17.32
CA THR A 27 10.45 -18.96 -16.47
C THR A 27 11.06 -19.30 -15.12
N VAL A 28 10.62 -20.39 -14.49
CA VAL A 28 11.17 -20.86 -13.21
C VAL A 28 12.64 -21.28 -13.35
N SER A 29 13.02 -21.91 -14.47
CA SER A 29 14.40 -22.32 -14.73
C SER A 29 15.36 -21.17 -15.06
N LEU A 30 14.86 -19.98 -15.48
CA LEU A 30 15.69 -18.84 -15.87
C LEU A 30 16.30 -18.08 -14.68
N VAL A 31 15.76 -18.25 -13.47
CA VAL A 31 16.27 -17.60 -12.25
C VAL A 31 16.80 -18.68 -11.32
N PRO A 32 18.12 -18.72 -11.05
CA PRO A 32 18.69 -19.68 -10.12
C PRO A 32 18.10 -19.49 -8.72
N ARG A 33 17.77 -20.60 -8.06
CA ARG A 33 17.47 -20.55 -6.62
C ARG A 33 18.77 -20.20 -5.90
N THR A 34 18.87 -19.00 -5.37
CA THR A 34 20.01 -18.61 -4.52
C THR A 34 19.98 -19.44 -3.23
N GLY A 35 21.08 -19.49 -2.47
CA GLY A 35 21.18 -20.30 -1.24
C GLY A 35 20.12 -20.03 -0.17
N SER A 36 19.37 -18.92 -0.28
CA SER A 36 18.17 -18.59 0.51
C SER A 36 16.89 -19.33 0.08
N GLY A 37 16.93 -20.07 -1.03
CA GLY A 37 15.79 -20.80 -1.58
C GLY A 37 14.85 -19.97 -2.46
N ASP A 38 15.18 -18.71 -2.73
CA ASP A 38 14.32 -17.76 -3.44
C ASP A 38 14.29 -18.02 -4.95
N GLY A 39 13.10 -18.03 -5.55
CA GLY A 39 12.90 -18.19 -6.98
C GLY A 39 11.43 -18.11 -7.36
N TRP A 40 11.14 -18.08 -8.66
CA TRP A 40 9.75 -18.02 -9.12
C TRP A 40 8.98 -19.28 -8.71
N THR A 41 7.82 -19.06 -8.09
CA THR A 41 6.87 -20.13 -7.76
C THR A 41 5.51 -19.74 -8.32
N SER A 42 5.01 -20.49 -9.30
CA SER A 42 3.67 -20.27 -9.83
C SER A 42 2.59 -20.66 -8.81
N PHE A 43 1.43 -20.04 -8.91
CA PHE A 43 0.25 -20.30 -8.08
C PHE A 43 -1.01 -20.33 -8.96
N PRO A 44 -2.18 -20.78 -8.44
CA PRO A 44 -3.36 -21.05 -9.27
C PRO A 44 -3.80 -19.88 -10.15
N ALA A 45 -3.84 -18.65 -9.63
CA ALA A 45 -4.22 -17.47 -10.40
C ALA A 45 -3.26 -17.18 -11.58
N ALA A 46 -1.94 -17.25 -11.34
CA ALA A 46 -0.95 -17.08 -12.41
C ALA A 46 -1.05 -18.19 -13.47
N GLN A 47 -1.27 -19.44 -13.05
CA GLN A 47 -1.46 -20.56 -13.99
C GLN A 47 -2.73 -20.39 -14.82
N ALA A 48 -3.83 -19.98 -14.20
CA ALA A 48 -5.09 -19.71 -14.91
C ALA A 48 -4.93 -18.57 -15.92
N ALA A 49 -4.30 -17.47 -15.52
CA ALA A 49 -4.01 -16.35 -16.41
C ALA A 49 -3.13 -16.76 -17.60
N LEU A 50 -2.05 -17.51 -17.36
CA LEU A 50 -1.18 -17.97 -18.46
C LEU A 50 -1.89 -18.98 -19.37
N ARG A 51 -2.74 -19.86 -18.83
CA ARG A 51 -3.57 -20.76 -19.65
C ARG A 51 -4.47 -19.99 -20.60
N GLU A 52 -5.07 -18.90 -20.15
CA GLU A 52 -5.98 -18.12 -20.98
C GLU A 52 -5.25 -17.20 -21.98
N PHE A 53 -4.16 -16.55 -21.54
CA PHE A 53 -3.58 -15.42 -22.28
C PHE A 53 -2.18 -15.65 -22.84
N HIS A 54 -1.48 -16.75 -22.52
CA HIS A 54 -0.11 -16.96 -23.00
C HIS A 54 -0.01 -16.97 -24.52
N GLY A 55 1.03 -16.31 -25.03
CA GLY A 55 1.34 -16.20 -26.45
C GLY A 55 0.49 -15.15 -27.19
N LEU A 56 -0.26 -14.32 -26.47
CA LEU A 56 -0.90 -13.15 -27.06
C LEU A 56 0.11 -12.01 -27.23
N ASP A 57 0.05 -11.38 -28.40
CA ASP A 57 0.65 -10.08 -28.64
C ASP A 57 -0.47 -9.07 -28.81
N VAL A 58 -0.65 -8.22 -27.79
CA VAL A 58 -1.76 -7.28 -27.69
C VAL A 58 -1.30 -5.94 -28.25
N PRO A 59 -1.88 -5.47 -29.37
CA PRO A 59 -1.45 -4.23 -30.00
C PRO A 59 -1.86 -3.01 -29.17
N ALA A 60 -1.10 -1.93 -29.33
CA ALA A 60 -1.48 -0.61 -28.87
C ALA A 60 -2.50 0.00 -29.84
N ALA A 61 -3.64 0.47 -29.34
CA ALA A 61 -4.60 1.24 -30.13
C ALA A 61 -4.10 2.68 -30.30
N GLU A 62 -4.29 3.23 -31.50
CA GLU A 62 -4.03 4.63 -31.79
C GLU A 62 -5.32 5.32 -32.25
N PRO A 63 -5.72 6.46 -31.63
CA PRO A 63 -5.14 7.06 -30.43
C PRO A 63 -5.52 6.29 -29.15
N GLY A 64 -4.71 6.42 -28.10
CA GLY A 64 -5.05 5.92 -26.76
C GLY A 64 -6.16 6.76 -26.10
N ALA A 65 -6.93 6.13 -25.21
CA ALA A 65 -8.13 6.73 -24.61
C ALA A 65 -7.84 7.84 -23.60
N GLN A 66 -6.82 7.67 -22.75
CA GLN A 66 -6.43 8.63 -21.72
C GLN A 66 -4.93 8.92 -21.75
N VAL A 67 -4.13 7.88 -21.98
CA VAL A 67 -2.67 7.92 -22.16
C VAL A 67 -2.31 7.17 -23.43
N PRO A 68 -1.09 7.34 -23.98
CA PRO A 68 -0.63 6.52 -25.10
C PRO A 68 -0.78 5.03 -24.77
N ALA A 69 -1.51 4.31 -25.61
CA ALA A 69 -1.60 2.86 -25.50
C ALA A 69 -0.21 2.26 -25.70
N THR A 70 0.09 1.20 -24.96
CA THR A 70 1.41 0.58 -25.00
C THR A 70 1.35 -0.84 -25.57
N GLY A 71 0.20 -1.51 -25.44
CA GLY A 71 0.11 -2.93 -25.74
C GLY A 71 1.04 -3.76 -24.86
N CYS A 72 1.13 -5.06 -25.14
CA CYS A 72 2.03 -5.96 -24.42
C CYS A 72 2.14 -7.32 -25.11
N THR A 73 3.23 -8.02 -24.81
CA THR A 73 3.41 -9.42 -25.15
C THR A 73 3.28 -10.29 -23.90
N VAL A 74 2.40 -11.30 -23.94
CA VAL A 74 2.15 -12.23 -22.84
C VAL A 74 3.10 -13.43 -22.93
N ASP A 75 4.32 -13.22 -22.47
CA ASP A 75 5.31 -14.27 -22.24
C ASP A 75 6.04 -14.03 -20.90
N PRO A 76 5.84 -14.89 -19.89
CA PRO A 76 6.47 -14.72 -18.58
C PRO A 76 8.00 -14.71 -18.63
N ALA A 77 8.61 -15.30 -19.67
CA ALA A 77 10.07 -15.27 -19.85
C ALA A 77 10.61 -13.84 -20.01
N LEU A 78 9.81 -12.92 -20.58
CA LEU A 78 10.19 -11.51 -20.79
C LEU A 78 10.38 -10.73 -19.48
N ALA A 79 9.78 -11.22 -18.38
CA ALA A 79 9.91 -10.62 -17.06
C ALA A 79 10.63 -11.52 -16.04
N ALA A 80 11.16 -12.67 -16.47
CA ALA A 80 11.83 -13.63 -15.58
C ALA A 80 13.01 -12.99 -14.82
N HIS A 81 13.84 -12.19 -15.48
CA HIS A 81 15.01 -11.54 -14.88
C HIS A 81 14.69 -10.36 -13.97
N SER A 82 13.41 -9.97 -13.86
CA SER A 82 12.96 -8.92 -12.94
C SER A 82 12.58 -9.44 -11.55
N PHE A 83 13.13 -10.59 -11.16
CA PHE A 83 12.85 -11.26 -9.89
C PHE A 83 12.99 -10.35 -8.67
N HIS A 84 14.08 -9.60 -8.57
CA HIS A 84 14.30 -8.71 -7.44
C HIS A 84 13.29 -7.55 -7.43
N THR A 85 13.16 -6.82 -8.55
CA THR A 85 12.25 -5.67 -8.66
C THR A 85 10.79 -6.03 -8.46
N LEU A 86 10.34 -7.15 -9.03
CA LEU A 86 8.98 -7.66 -8.79
C LEU A 86 8.84 -8.25 -7.38
N GLY A 87 9.92 -8.81 -6.81
CA GLY A 87 9.94 -9.27 -5.42
C GLY A 87 9.76 -8.14 -4.42
N GLU A 88 10.37 -6.97 -4.65
CA GLU A 88 10.15 -5.75 -3.86
C GLU A 88 8.69 -5.30 -3.93
N LEU A 89 8.12 -5.27 -5.13
CA LEU A 89 6.69 -4.96 -5.32
C LEU A 89 5.82 -5.96 -4.55
N GLY A 90 6.04 -7.27 -4.72
CA GLY A 90 5.28 -8.31 -4.01
C GLY A 90 5.38 -8.17 -2.49
N THR A 91 6.58 -7.85 -1.99
CA THR A 91 6.83 -7.62 -0.56
C THR A 91 6.02 -6.43 -0.03
N ALA A 92 6.04 -5.30 -0.74
CA ALA A 92 5.31 -4.08 -0.39
C ALA A 92 3.78 -4.23 -0.50
N LEU A 93 3.31 -5.09 -1.41
CA LEU A 93 1.89 -5.43 -1.55
C LEU A 93 1.44 -6.51 -0.56
N GLY A 94 2.38 -7.28 0.00
CA GLY A 94 2.07 -8.46 0.81
C GLY A 94 1.51 -9.64 0.03
N VAL A 95 1.83 -9.77 -1.26
CA VAL A 95 1.31 -10.81 -2.14
C VAL A 95 2.43 -11.50 -2.91
N ARG A 96 2.20 -12.74 -3.33
CA ARG A 96 3.10 -13.41 -4.28
C ARG A 96 2.85 -12.89 -5.68
N LEU A 97 3.92 -12.68 -6.43
CA LEU A 97 3.88 -12.30 -7.83
C LEU A 97 4.50 -13.38 -8.71
N PHE A 98 3.95 -13.53 -9.91
CA PHE A 98 4.52 -14.35 -10.97
C PHE A 98 4.66 -13.52 -12.26
N PRO A 99 5.79 -13.61 -12.99
CA PRO A 99 5.97 -12.91 -14.26
C PRO A 99 4.86 -13.24 -15.24
N PHE A 100 4.47 -12.26 -16.04
CA PHE A 100 3.37 -12.43 -16.99
C PHE A 100 3.74 -12.02 -18.41
N GLY A 101 4.59 -11.00 -18.56
CA GLY A 101 4.92 -10.45 -19.86
C GLY A 101 5.71 -9.15 -19.77
N ALA A 102 5.77 -8.46 -20.91
CA ALA A 102 6.32 -7.12 -20.99
C ALA A 102 5.39 -6.21 -21.80
N THR A 103 5.35 -4.93 -21.43
CA THR A 103 4.67 -3.91 -22.23
C THR A 103 5.52 -3.55 -23.46
N GLY A 104 4.91 -3.01 -24.52
CA GLY A 104 5.62 -2.60 -25.73
C GLY A 104 6.75 -1.58 -25.50
N ASN A 105 6.70 -0.80 -24.42
CA ASN A 105 7.75 0.14 -24.01
C ASN A 105 8.77 -0.45 -23.02
N GLY A 106 8.78 -1.78 -22.83
CA GLY A 106 9.77 -2.45 -21.99
C GLY A 106 9.48 -2.44 -20.49
N GLY A 107 8.27 -2.13 -20.05
CA GLY A 107 7.80 -2.41 -18.69
C GLY A 107 7.62 -3.91 -18.45
N ARG A 108 7.64 -4.32 -17.19
CA ARG A 108 7.57 -5.72 -16.75
C ARG A 108 6.22 -5.98 -16.09
N LEU A 109 5.52 -7.00 -16.56
CA LEU A 109 4.18 -7.34 -16.07
C LEU A 109 4.25 -8.58 -15.18
N ALA A 110 3.42 -8.57 -14.14
CA ALA A 110 3.24 -9.68 -13.24
C ALA A 110 1.76 -9.83 -12.86
N VAL A 111 1.41 -11.04 -12.43
CA VAL A 111 0.10 -11.36 -11.86
C VAL A 111 0.28 -11.70 -10.40
N ASP A 112 -0.68 -11.32 -9.58
CA ASP A 112 -0.73 -11.69 -8.17
C ASP A 112 -1.74 -12.80 -7.88
N GLU A 113 -1.84 -13.20 -6.62
CA GLU A 113 -2.71 -14.28 -6.16
C GLU A 113 -4.20 -14.02 -6.43
N GLU A 114 -4.60 -12.76 -6.56
CA GLU A 114 -5.98 -12.36 -6.86
C GLU A 114 -6.24 -12.20 -8.36
N GLY A 115 -5.24 -12.46 -9.21
CA GLY A 115 -5.38 -12.36 -10.66
C GLY A 115 -5.38 -10.93 -11.17
N ARG A 116 -4.84 -9.98 -10.41
CA ARG A 116 -4.63 -8.58 -10.84
C ARG A 116 -3.44 -8.48 -11.76
N LEU A 117 -3.50 -7.57 -12.74
CA LEU A 117 -2.34 -7.26 -13.58
C LEU A 117 -1.57 -6.08 -13.00
N LEU A 118 -0.35 -6.36 -12.57
CA LEU A 118 0.57 -5.41 -11.99
C LEU A 118 1.77 -5.22 -12.92
N GLY A 119 2.52 -4.15 -12.73
CA GLY A 119 3.82 -4.06 -13.36
C GLY A 119 4.70 -2.96 -12.86
N VAL A 120 5.93 -3.01 -13.34
CA VAL A 120 7.00 -2.07 -13.01
C VAL A 120 7.60 -1.52 -14.29
N ASN A 121 7.81 -0.21 -14.32
CA ASN A 121 8.52 0.47 -15.38
C ASN A 121 9.32 1.64 -14.78
N GLN A 122 9.96 2.46 -15.63
CA GLN A 122 10.72 3.64 -15.22
C GLN A 122 9.90 4.69 -14.43
N GLY A 123 8.57 4.65 -14.52
CA GLY A 123 7.67 5.52 -13.77
C GLY A 123 7.26 4.99 -12.40
N GLY A 124 7.68 3.78 -12.02
CA GLY A 124 7.38 3.15 -10.74
C GLY A 124 6.51 1.91 -10.86
N TRP A 125 5.68 1.68 -9.83
CA TRP A 125 4.82 0.51 -9.70
C TRP A 125 3.37 0.85 -10.04
N TRP A 126 2.70 -0.08 -10.73
CA TRP A 126 1.40 0.18 -11.33
C TRP A 126 0.45 -1.02 -11.18
N LEU A 127 -0.82 -0.73 -10.91
CA LEU A 127 -1.93 -1.64 -11.15
C LEU A 127 -2.55 -1.27 -12.49
N TYR A 128 -2.48 -2.19 -13.46
CA TYR A 128 -3.10 -2.02 -14.77
C TYR A 128 -4.57 -2.44 -14.76
N GLY A 129 -4.96 -3.39 -13.91
CA GLY A 129 -6.36 -3.74 -13.74
C GLY A 129 -6.59 -4.80 -12.65
N ASP A 130 -7.79 -4.78 -12.07
CA ASP A 130 -8.21 -5.73 -11.03
C ASP A 130 -8.37 -7.18 -11.54
N THR A 131 -8.30 -7.36 -12.85
CA THR A 131 -8.17 -8.68 -13.48
C THR A 131 -7.15 -8.59 -14.62
N VAL A 132 -6.52 -9.72 -14.95
CA VAL A 132 -5.62 -9.81 -16.12
C VAL A 132 -6.29 -9.32 -17.39
N ARG A 133 -7.53 -9.76 -17.65
CA ARG A 133 -8.29 -9.32 -18.83
C ARG A 133 -8.44 -7.81 -18.87
N ALA A 134 -8.94 -7.20 -17.79
CA ALA A 134 -9.10 -5.74 -17.73
C ALA A 134 -7.77 -5.01 -17.90
N GLY A 135 -6.70 -5.51 -17.27
CA GLY A 135 -5.37 -4.91 -17.40
C GLY A 135 -4.83 -4.95 -18.83
N LEU A 136 -5.03 -6.06 -19.56
CA LEU A 136 -4.65 -6.15 -20.97
C LEU A 136 -5.48 -5.21 -21.85
N GLU A 137 -6.78 -5.10 -21.58
CA GLU A 137 -7.65 -4.14 -22.27
C GLU A 137 -7.20 -2.69 -22.01
N HIS A 138 -6.86 -2.35 -20.78
CA HIS A 138 -6.37 -1.02 -20.40
C HIS A 138 -5.03 -0.68 -21.07
N LEU A 139 -4.08 -1.62 -21.10
CA LEU A 139 -2.80 -1.45 -21.81
C LEU A 139 -2.98 -1.24 -23.32
N ALA A 140 -3.93 -1.97 -23.91
CA ALA A 140 -4.21 -1.91 -25.34
C ALA A 140 -4.97 -0.65 -25.74
N THR A 141 -5.84 -0.14 -24.87
CA THR A 141 -6.69 1.04 -25.16
C THR A 141 -6.13 2.33 -24.58
N GLY A 142 -5.10 2.29 -23.73
CA GLY A 142 -4.49 3.48 -23.14
C GLY A 142 -5.29 4.06 -21.98
N VAL A 143 -5.84 3.21 -21.10
CA VAL A 143 -6.43 3.63 -19.81
C VAL A 143 -5.31 3.89 -18.80
N THR A 144 -5.44 4.98 -18.03
CA THR A 144 -4.43 5.38 -17.05
C THR A 144 -4.31 4.33 -15.94
N PRO A 145 -3.13 3.73 -15.73
CA PRO A 145 -2.93 2.77 -14.65
C PRO A 145 -2.93 3.44 -13.28
N VAL A 146 -3.29 2.68 -12.24
CA VAL A 146 -3.28 3.18 -10.86
C VAL A 146 -1.87 3.09 -10.27
N PRO A 147 -1.27 4.20 -9.82
CA PRO A 147 0.06 4.19 -9.21
C PRO A 147 0.04 3.53 -7.83
N LEU A 148 0.97 2.61 -7.60
CA LEU A 148 1.20 1.92 -6.33
C LEU A 148 2.36 2.59 -5.61
N ARG A 149 2.06 3.61 -4.80
CA ARG A 149 3.08 4.37 -4.06
C ARG A 149 2.60 4.68 -2.65
N PRO A 150 3.51 4.87 -1.69
CA PRO A 150 3.13 5.36 -0.37
C PRO A 150 2.30 6.64 -0.44
N ARG A 151 1.30 6.76 0.43
CA ARG A 151 0.48 7.97 0.58
C ARG A 151 0.73 8.59 1.95
N ARG A 152 0.61 9.91 2.02
CA ARG A 152 0.71 10.67 3.27
C ARG A 152 -0.43 11.68 3.34
N HIS A 153 -1.25 11.54 4.37
CA HIS A 153 -2.31 12.47 4.72
C HIS A 153 -1.88 13.25 5.96
N THR A 154 -2.20 14.54 6.01
CA THR A 154 -1.85 15.41 7.15
C THR A 154 -2.97 16.37 7.43
N TRP A 155 -3.35 16.42 8.70
CA TRP A 155 -4.38 17.31 9.20
C TRP A 155 -3.80 18.18 10.31
N ARG A 156 -4.24 19.44 10.37
CA ARG A 156 -3.96 20.37 11.46
C ARG A 156 -5.26 20.62 12.20
N LEU A 157 -5.30 20.24 13.46
CA LEU A 157 -6.48 20.30 14.31
C LEU A 157 -6.27 21.39 15.36
N ALA A 158 -7.25 22.28 15.56
CA ALA A 158 -7.14 23.34 16.56
C ALA A 158 -7.02 22.77 17.99
N ARG A 159 -6.35 23.45 18.92
CA ARG A 159 -6.24 22.95 20.31
C ARG A 159 -7.61 22.83 20.99
N VAL A 160 -7.76 21.79 21.81
CA VAL A 160 -8.91 21.69 22.72
C VAL A 160 -8.79 22.78 23.79
N PRO A 161 -9.80 23.65 23.97
CA PRO A 161 -9.74 24.72 24.96
C PRO A 161 -9.52 24.18 26.39
N GLY A 162 -8.53 24.72 27.09
CA GLY A 162 -8.22 24.35 28.48
C GLY A 162 -7.43 23.04 28.65
N ALA A 163 -7.19 22.27 27.59
CA ALA A 163 -6.35 21.07 27.66
C ALA A 163 -4.86 21.42 27.46
N ASP A 164 -4.00 20.86 28.31
CA ASP A 164 -2.55 20.89 28.06
C ASP A 164 -2.17 20.07 26.82
N THR A 165 -0.94 20.24 26.33
CA THR A 165 -0.45 19.57 25.12
C THR A 165 -0.42 18.06 25.21
N ALA A 166 -0.01 17.52 26.36
CA ALA A 166 0.10 16.08 26.55
C ALA A 166 -1.27 15.43 26.43
N THR A 167 -2.25 16.01 27.14
CA THR A 167 -3.63 15.57 27.18
C THR A 167 -4.28 15.65 25.82
N ASP A 168 -4.12 16.77 25.12
CA ASP A 168 -4.71 16.97 23.79
C ASP A 168 -4.12 15.97 22.75
N VAL A 169 -2.79 15.80 22.75
CA VAL A 169 -2.12 14.82 21.88
C VAL A 169 -2.54 13.39 22.24
N ALA A 170 -2.65 13.04 23.53
CA ALA A 170 -3.08 11.72 23.99
C ALA A 170 -4.54 11.41 23.61
N GLN A 171 -5.46 12.34 23.86
CA GLN A 171 -6.86 12.19 23.45
C GLN A 171 -6.98 12.04 21.93
N THR A 172 -6.24 12.85 21.18
CA THR A 172 -6.21 12.76 19.72
C THR A 172 -5.64 11.42 19.24
N ALA A 173 -4.61 10.89 19.90
CA ALA A 173 -4.06 9.57 19.60
C ALA A 173 -5.08 8.46 19.85
N MET A 174 -5.89 8.55 20.92
CA MET A 174 -6.96 7.59 21.19
C MET A 174 -8.09 7.65 20.15
N VAL A 175 -8.40 8.84 19.63
CA VAL A 175 -9.31 8.96 18.48
C VAL A 175 -8.74 8.22 17.27
N LEU A 176 -7.43 8.32 17.00
CA LEU A 176 -6.81 7.58 15.89
C LEU A 176 -6.81 6.06 16.11
N VAL A 177 -6.51 5.59 17.32
CA VAL A 177 -6.62 4.16 17.66
C VAL A 177 -8.04 3.67 17.36
N TYR A 178 -9.06 4.41 17.79
CA TYR A 178 -10.46 4.08 17.52
C TYR A 178 -10.78 4.08 16.01
N VAL A 179 -10.34 5.10 15.26
CA VAL A 179 -10.62 5.20 13.82
C VAL A 179 -9.97 4.05 13.05
N LEU A 180 -8.72 3.71 13.36
CA LEU A 180 -7.99 2.61 12.71
C LEU A 180 -8.64 1.25 12.99
N HIS A 181 -9.09 1.04 14.24
CA HIS A 181 -9.87 -0.14 14.61
C HIS A 181 -11.20 -0.20 13.85
N LYS A 182 -12.00 0.87 13.90
CA LYS A 182 -13.33 0.96 13.29
C LYS A 182 -13.28 0.76 11.76
N ALA A 183 -12.25 1.28 11.11
CA ALA A 183 -12.04 1.13 9.67
C ALA A 183 -11.42 -0.21 9.26
N ALA A 184 -11.20 -1.12 10.22
CA ALA A 184 -10.56 -2.42 10.03
C ALA A 184 -9.15 -2.32 9.40
N VAL A 185 -8.40 -1.27 9.76
CA VAL A 185 -6.99 -1.11 9.35
C VAL A 185 -6.12 -2.01 10.23
N TYR A 186 -6.16 -1.80 11.55
CA TYR A 186 -5.62 -2.72 12.56
C TYR A 186 -6.13 -2.36 13.95
N ASP A 187 -6.02 -3.31 14.87
CA ASP A 187 -6.36 -3.13 16.28
C ASP A 187 -5.10 -2.87 17.10
N THR A 188 -4.93 -1.64 17.59
CA THR A 188 -3.74 -1.23 18.33
C THR A 188 -3.93 -1.44 19.82
N VAL A 189 -2.94 -2.10 20.43
CA VAL A 189 -2.85 -2.26 21.89
C VAL A 189 -1.63 -1.57 22.50
N THR A 190 -0.80 -0.93 21.67
CA THR A 190 0.44 -0.26 22.08
C THR A 190 0.62 1.04 21.31
N VAL A 191 0.95 2.12 22.02
CA VAL A 191 1.32 3.40 21.43
C VAL A 191 2.78 3.68 21.75
N HIS A 192 3.57 3.99 20.74
CA HIS A 192 4.93 4.47 20.93
C HIS A 192 4.89 5.95 21.30
N GLY A 193 5.44 6.29 22.46
CA GLY A 193 5.50 7.65 22.98
C GLY A 193 6.91 8.22 22.87
N ARG A 194 7.03 9.38 22.25
CA ARG A 194 8.29 10.11 22.11
C ARG A 194 8.15 11.58 22.46
N THR A 195 9.04 12.08 23.29
CA THR A 195 9.10 13.51 23.67
C THR A 195 10.49 14.05 23.37
N THR A 196 10.58 15.13 22.60
CA THR A 196 11.87 15.70 22.17
C THR A 196 11.96 17.19 22.46
N THR A 197 13.18 17.66 22.71
CA THR A 197 13.46 19.08 23.00
C THR A 197 13.41 19.98 21.75
N LEU A 198 13.46 19.41 20.54
CA LEU A 198 13.54 20.17 19.30
C LEU A 198 13.13 19.33 18.07
N HIS A 199 11.95 19.56 17.48
CA HIS A 199 11.55 19.10 16.12
C HIS A 199 12.02 17.68 15.72
N GLY A 200 11.92 16.69 16.62
CA GLY A 200 12.40 15.31 16.36
C GLY A 200 13.92 15.14 16.19
N LEU A 201 14.71 16.21 16.31
CA LEU A 201 16.18 16.25 16.19
C LEU A 201 16.90 16.46 17.53
N GLY A 202 16.18 16.89 18.56
CA GLY A 202 16.68 16.98 19.93
C GLY A 202 16.83 15.60 20.58
N ALA A 203 17.67 15.50 21.61
CA ALA A 203 17.77 14.27 22.42
C ALA A 203 16.39 13.89 22.98
N PRO A 204 15.94 12.63 22.84
CA PRO A 204 14.67 12.20 23.37
C PRO A 204 14.70 12.25 24.90
N VAL A 205 13.68 12.87 25.48
CA VAL A 205 13.40 12.87 26.93
C VAL A 205 12.57 11.63 27.28
N LEU A 206 11.73 11.20 26.35
CA LEU A 206 10.94 9.97 26.40
C LEU A 206 11.02 9.29 25.03
N ASP A 207 11.20 7.97 25.01
CA ASP A 207 11.22 7.14 23.80
C ASP A 207 10.92 5.69 24.21
N GLU A 208 9.64 5.32 24.28
CA GLU A 208 9.20 4.02 24.79
C GLU A 208 7.84 3.57 24.23
N ASP A 209 7.61 2.26 24.29
CA ASP A 209 6.33 1.65 23.93
C ASP A 209 5.40 1.59 25.14
N ILE A 210 4.22 2.18 25.02
CA ILE A 210 3.24 2.33 26.10
C ILE A 210 2.02 1.45 25.79
N PRO A 211 1.74 0.41 26.59
CA PRO A 211 0.57 -0.43 26.39
C PRO A 211 -0.72 0.33 26.72
N LEU A 212 -1.79 0.03 25.96
CA LEU A 212 -3.13 0.55 26.18
C LEU A 212 -3.92 -0.36 27.12
N HIS A 213 -4.64 0.23 28.07
CA HIS A 213 -5.37 -0.49 29.11
C HIS A 213 -6.71 0.18 29.39
N GLY A 214 -7.73 -0.64 29.67
CA GLY A 214 -9.05 -0.14 30.08
C GLY A 214 -9.78 0.60 28.97
N SER A 215 -10.48 1.67 29.32
CA SER A 215 -11.18 2.50 28.34
C SER A 215 -10.21 3.40 27.56
N LEU A 216 -10.67 3.94 26.42
CA LEU A 216 -9.89 4.94 25.66
C LEU A 216 -9.60 6.20 26.50
N GLU A 217 -10.50 6.58 27.40
CA GLU A 217 -10.31 7.72 28.30
C GLU A 217 -9.23 7.44 29.35
N ASP A 218 -9.27 6.25 29.97
CA ASP A 218 -8.22 5.83 30.91
C ASP A 218 -6.85 5.76 30.23
N SER A 219 -6.81 5.21 29.01
CA SER A 219 -5.60 5.14 28.20
C SER A 219 -5.08 6.54 27.82
N ALA A 220 -5.97 7.48 27.48
CA ALA A 220 -5.57 8.87 27.21
C ALA A 220 -4.94 9.52 28.45
N GLY A 221 -5.55 9.36 29.63
CA GLY A 221 -5.02 9.89 30.88
C GLY A 221 -3.65 9.30 31.23
N ALA A 222 -3.48 7.98 31.07
CA ALA A 222 -2.20 7.30 31.30
C ALA A 222 -1.11 7.77 30.32
N LEU A 223 -1.45 7.93 29.03
CA LEU A 223 -0.52 8.44 28.02
C LEU A 223 -0.11 9.89 28.31
N ALA A 224 -1.08 10.75 28.66
CA ALA A 224 -0.82 12.15 28.99
C ALA A 224 0.11 12.27 30.21
N ALA A 225 -0.08 11.43 31.24
CA ALA A 225 0.77 11.42 32.42
C ALA A 225 2.23 10.99 32.12
N ARG A 226 2.45 10.15 31.11
CA ARG A 226 3.80 9.74 30.66
C ARG A 226 4.44 10.77 29.74
N ALA A 227 3.64 11.42 28.88
CA ALA A 227 4.08 12.45 27.96
C ALA A 227 4.24 13.80 28.68
N THR A 228 5.31 13.98 29.46
CA THR A 228 5.58 15.27 30.13
C THR A 228 5.75 16.41 29.12
N THR A 229 5.22 17.59 29.43
CA THR A 229 5.35 18.78 28.57
C THR A 229 5.96 19.96 29.31
N ASP A 230 7.17 20.34 28.93
CA ASP A 230 7.73 21.65 29.23
C ASP A 230 7.56 22.61 28.05
N ALA A 231 7.63 23.92 28.32
CA ALA A 231 7.58 24.95 27.29
C ALA A 231 8.75 24.80 26.29
N GLY A 232 8.50 24.09 25.19
CA GLY A 232 9.50 23.82 24.14
C GLY A 232 9.57 22.36 23.70
N LEU A 233 9.03 21.41 24.48
CA LEU A 233 9.00 20.00 24.09
C LEU A 233 7.93 19.73 23.04
N GLU A 234 8.27 18.92 22.04
CA GLU A 234 7.31 18.31 21.11
C GLU A 234 7.01 16.89 21.57
N VAL A 235 5.73 16.58 21.69
CA VAL A 235 5.21 15.25 22.02
C VAL A 235 4.71 14.60 20.74
N ALA A 236 5.11 13.35 20.52
CA ALA A 236 4.66 12.50 19.42
C ALA A 236 4.13 11.17 19.98
N LEU A 237 2.90 10.82 19.62
CA LEU A 237 2.30 9.53 19.93
C LEU A 237 1.96 8.80 18.64
N THR A 238 2.41 7.55 18.52
CA THR A 238 2.26 6.74 17.31
C THR A 238 1.58 5.41 17.67
N PRO A 239 0.30 5.21 17.31
CA PRO A 239 -0.32 3.89 17.34
C PRO A 239 0.51 2.87 16.55
N LEU A 240 0.84 1.76 17.18
CA LEU A 240 1.61 0.69 16.53
C LEU A 240 0.66 -0.38 15.98
N ALA A 241 0.93 -0.82 14.76
CA ALA A 241 0.29 -2.02 14.22
C ALA A 241 0.76 -3.25 15.04
N PRO A 242 -0.14 -4.15 15.44
CA PRO A 242 0.24 -5.33 16.21
C PRO A 242 1.14 -6.26 15.40
N PRO A 243 2.00 -7.06 16.05
CA PRO A 243 2.78 -8.10 15.37
C PRO A 243 1.85 -9.03 14.57
N GLY A 244 2.15 -9.21 13.29
CA GLY A 244 1.34 -10.06 12.40
C GLY A 244 0.12 -9.37 11.79
N ALA A 245 -0.02 -8.04 11.92
CA ALA A 245 -1.00 -7.28 11.15
C ALA A 245 -0.96 -7.69 9.67
N PRO A 246 -2.12 -7.91 9.02
CA PRO A 246 -2.15 -8.37 7.65
C PRO A 246 -1.54 -7.31 6.75
N ARG A 247 -0.58 -7.70 5.91
CA ARG A 247 -0.16 -6.83 4.82
C ARG A 247 -1.32 -6.68 3.84
N PRO A 248 -1.50 -5.49 3.24
CA PRO A 248 -0.59 -4.34 3.29
C PRO A 248 -0.88 -3.33 4.41
N LEU A 249 -1.88 -3.57 5.26
CA LEU A 249 -2.28 -2.65 6.34
C LEU A 249 -1.23 -2.55 7.46
N ALA A 250 -0.35 -3.53 7.58
CA ALA A 250 0.82 -3.49 8.47
C ALA A 250 1.78 -2.32 8.19
N GLU A 251 1.78 -1.77 6.98
CA GLU A 251 2.62 -0.60 6.61
C GLU A 251 1.90 0.73 6.85
N VAL A 252 0.68 0.71 7.38
CA VAL A 252 -0.02 1.93 7.77
C VAL A 252 0.50 2.39 9.12
N SER A 253 0.93 3.64 9.20
CA SER A 253 1.35 4.27 10.44
C SER A 253 0.65 5.60 10.63
N ALA A 254 0.29 5.89 11.87
CA ALA A 254 -0.34 7.14 12.26
C ALA A 254 0.51 7.79 13.35
N THR A 255 0.65 9.11 13.29
CA THR A 255 1.36 9.87 14.32
C THR A 255 0.58 11.13 14.66
N VAL A 256 0.43 11.38 15.94
CA VAL A 256 -0.09 12.64 16.48
C VAL A 256 1.06 13.40 17.09
N THR A 257 1.28 14.64 16.63
CA THR A 257 2.29 15.53 17.20
C THR A 257 1.70 16.84 17.69
N GLY A 258 2.23 17.37 18.78
CA GLY A 258 1.84 18.66 19.33
C GLY A 258 2.91 19.22 20.26
N GLY A 259 2.90 20.53 20.48
CA GLY A 259 3.89 21.20 21.31
C GLY A 259 5.08 21.76 20.55
N GLY A 260 6.11 22.20 21.26
CA GLY A 260 7.21 22.95 20.65
C GLY A 260 6.78 24.31 20.09
N HIS A 261 7.66 24.97 19.35
CA HIS A 261 7.43 26.36 18.91
C HIS A 261 6.52 26.47 17.66
N ARG A 262 6.47 25.44 16.79
CA ARG A 262 5.73 25.48 15.52
C ARG A 262 4.33 24.89 15.57
N SER A 263 3.96 24.15 16.62
CA SER A 263 2.61 23.59 16.82
C SER A 263 2.08 23.92 18.22
N ARG A 264 2.25 25.19 18.63
CA ARG A 264 1.68 25.71 19.89
C ARG A 264 0.16 25.78 19.87
N ASP A 265 -0.41 26.08 18.71
CA ASP A 265 -1.81 26.42 18.49
C ASP A 265 -2.60 25.31 17.78
N HIS A 266 -1.96 24.19 17.44
CA HIS A 266 -2.60 23.06 16.80
C HIS A 266 -1.94 21.72 17.17
N VAL A 267 -2.69 20.65 16.96
CA VAL A 267 -2.19 19.27 16.93
C VAL A 267 -2.11 18.83 15.47
N THR A 268 -1.01 18.21 15.07
CA THR A 268 -0.85 17.64 13.73
C THR A 268 -1.10 16.14 13.79
N VAL A 269 -1.99 15.67 12.92
CA VAL A 269 -2.18 14.24 12.66
C VAL A 269 -1.55 13.91 11.32
N THR A 270 -0.73 12.88 11.27
CA THR A 270 -0.20 12.31 10.03
C THR A 270 -0.63 10.85 9.92
N LEU A 271 -1.17 10.47 8.77
CA LEU A 271 -1.38 9.07 8.40
C LEU A 271 -0.55 8.77 7.16
N THR A 272 0.34 7.79 7.27
CA THR A 272 1.15 7.29 6.16
C THR A 272 0.78 5.86 5.85
N THR A 273 0.80 5.51 4.57
CA THR A 273 0.49 4.16 4.11
C THR A 273 1.55 3.64 3.18
N GLY A 274 1.76 2.32 3.21
CA GLY A 274 2.53 1.61 2.19
C GLY A 274 1.87 1.63 0.81
N ALA A 275 2.62 1.18 -0.20
CA ALA A 275 2.13 1.07 -1.57
C ALA A 275 0.97 0.07 -1.70
N GLY A 276 0.98 -1.01 -0.91
CA GLY A 276 -0.06 -2.03 -0.95
C GLY A 276 -1.43 -1.57 -0.47
N ALA A 277 -1.49 -0.52 0.36
CA ALA A 277 -2.75 0.04 0.80
C ALA A 277 -3.42 0.96 -0.26
N CYS A 278 -2.93 0.99 -1.51
CA CYS A 278 -3.51 1.78 -2.59
C CYS A 278 -4.58 1.04 -3.41
N VAL A 279 -4.77 -0.27 -3.20
CA VAL A 279 -5.68 -1.09 -4.01
C VAL A 279 -6.54 -2.06 -3.18
N GLY A 280 -7.68 -2.47 -3.75
CA GLY A 280 -8.53 -3.51 -3.19
C GLY A 280 -9.18 -3.17 -1.85
N ALA A 281 -9.32 -4.17 -0.98
CA ALA A 281 -9.95 -4.01 0.33
C ALA A 281 -9.14 -3.10 1.26
N ALA A 282 -7.80 -3.16 1.19
CA ALA A 282 -6.93 -2.32 2.01
C ALA A 282 -7.10 -0.83 1.69
N ALA A 283 -7.22 -0.47 0.40
CA ALA A 283 -7.51 0.92 0.02
C ALA A 283 -8.83 1.42 0.61
N ARG A 284 -9.89 0.62 0.53
CA ARG A 284 -11.19 1.01 1.09
C ARG A 284 -11.14 1.20 2.60
N ALA A 285 -10.41 0.34 3.31
CA ALA A 285 -10.20 0.48 4.75
C ALA A 285 -9.45 1.79 5.09
N VAL A 286 -8.37 2.08 4.35
CA VAL A 286 -7.62 3.35 4.51
C VAL A 286 -8.47 4.56 4.17
N ASP A 287 -9.19 4.55 3.04
CA ASP A 287 -10.04 5.66 2.62
C ASP A 287 -11.15 5.93 3.64
N ALA A 288 -11.72 4.88 4.25
CA ALA A 288 -12.67 5.02 5.36
C ALA A 288 -12.03 5.66 6.60
N ALA A 289 -10.82 5.24 6.97
CA ALA A 289 -10.07 5.86 8.07
C ALA A 289 -9.78 7.34 7.79
N VAL A 290 -9.31 7.66 6.58
CA VAL A 290 -9.04 9.04 6.12
C VAL A 290 -10.29 9.91 6.24
N ALA A 291 -11.45 9.42 5.76
CA ALA A 291 -12.70 10.16 5.83
C ALA A 291 -13.15 10.44 7.28
N GLU A 292 -12.96 9.48 8.19
CA GLU A 292 -13.29 9.66 9.61
C GLU A 292 -12.36 10.67 10.30
N VAL A 293 -11.05 10.66 9.98
CA VAL A 293 -10.11 11.68 10.49
C VAL A 293 -10.43 13.06 9.92
N GLU A 294 -10.78 13.16 8.64
CA GLU A 294 -11.24 14.41 8.03
C GLU A 294 -12.49 14.95 8.72
N ALA A 295 -13.49 14.09 8.97
CA ALA A 295 -14.69 14.47 9.69
C ALA A 295 -14.41 14.90 11.13
N TYR A 296 -13.48 14.23 11.82
CA TYR A 296 -13.04 14.63 13.16
C TYR A 296 -12.30 15.97 13.15
N ALA A 297 -11.37 16.19 12.21
CA ALA A 297 -10.65 17.44 12.06
C ALA A 297 -11.61 18.61 11.76
N GLY A 298 -12.61 18.39 10.90
CA GLY A 298 -13.63 19.39 10.57
C GLY A 298 -14.57 19.74 11.73
N ARG A 299 -14.76 18.85 12.72
CA ARG A 299 -15.51 19.17 13.96
C ARG A 299 -14.68 19.94 14.98
N ARG A 300 -13.36 19.97 14.82
CA ARG A 300 -12.41 20.53 15.78
C ARG A 300 -11.87 21.91 15.37
N GLY A 301 -11.96 22.27 14.09
CA GLY A 301 -11.70 23.62 13.58
C GLY A 301 -12.93 24.50 13.62
#